data_AF-A0A220UGD0-F1
#
_entry.id   AF-A0A220UGD0-F1
#
_cell.length_a   1.000
_cell.length_b   1.000
_cell.length_c   1.000
_cell.angle_alpha   90.00
_cell.angle_beta   90.00
_cell.angle_gamma   90.00
#
_symmetry.space_group_name_H-M   'P 1'
#
loop_
_entity.id
_entity.type
_entity.pdbx_description
1 polymer ?
#
loop_
_entity_poly.entity_id
_entity_poly.type
_entity_poly.pdbx_seq_one_letter_code
_entity_poly.pdbx_strand_id
1 'polypeptide(L)'
;MTRTMPRRGGATAPVDSGARALRLLLARLDQDQADLERARELLRQGRSQLEEDPREAFELIHRAALRGAGVLVSRANRERRRALPLNVWTALARLGGPDAERAEQLEPLVAERMRLDREVSAQPDPELLRSHLEGTGAHLELVAQRLLEDLPAHVTELIAPGGASPVEGAQPG
;
A
#
# COMPACT_ATOMS: atom_id res chain seq x y z
N MET A 1 -47.90 -47.96 -10.16
CA MET A 1 -47.82 -46.52 -10.47
C MET A 1 -46.44 -45.99 -10.10
N THR A 2 -45.67 -45.65 -11.11
CA THR A 2 -44.42 -44.86 -11.13
C THR A 2 -44.58 -43.51 -10.39
N ARG A 3 -43.56 -42.87 -9.79
CA ARG A 3 -42.27 -42.47 -10.36
C ARG A 3 -41.34 -41.97 -9.24
N THR A 4 -40.18 -42.60 -9.07
CA THR A 4 -39.07 -42.09 -8.25
C THR A 4 -38.28 -41.08 -9.09
N MET A 5 -38.15 -39.83 -8.62
CA MET A 5 -37.30 -38.80 -9.24
C MET A 5 -35.94 -38.79 -8.54
N PRO A 6 -34.81 -38.93 -9.27
CA PRO A 6 -33.49 -38.71 -8.72
C PRO A 6 -33.16 -37.21 -8.83
N ARG A 7 -33.07 -36.51 -7.70
CA ARG A 7 -32.60 -35.12 -7.69
C ARG A 7 -31.07 -35.12 -7.69
N ARG A 8 -30.51 -35.19 -8.91
CA ARG A 8 -29.09 -35.00 -9.18
C ARG A 8 -28.78 -33.50 -9.12
N GLY A 9 -28.33 -33.02 -7.96
CA GLY A 9 -27.78 -31.68 -7.78
C GLY A 9 -26.28 -31.79 -7.51
N GLY A 10 -25.48 -31.90 -8.56
CA GLY A 10 -24.03 -31.83 -8.45
C GLY A 10 -23.62 -30.42 -8.00
N ALA A 11 -23.21 -30.30 -6.74
CA ALA A 11 -22.67 -29.06 -6.20
C ALA A 11 -21.25 -28.84 -6.74
N THR A 12 -21.14 -28.26 -7.93
CA THR A 12 -19.94 -27.56 -8.39
C THR A 12 -19.84 -26.25 -7.60
N ALA A 13 -19.46 -26.30 -6.31
CA ALA A 13 -19.47 -25.11 -5.44
C ALA A 13 -18.34 -25.00 -4.39
N PRO A 14 -17.07 -25.30 -4.71
CA PRO A 14 -15.95 -24.70 -3.98
C PRO A 14 -14.97 -23.87 -4.83
N VAL A 15 -14.88 -24.10 -6.14
CA VAL A 15 -13.82 -23.53 -7.00
C VAL A 15 -14.08 -22.05 -7.36
N ASP A 16 -15.34 -21.66 -7.58
CA ASP A 16 -15.72 -20.29 -7.96
C ASP A 16 -15.53 -19.26 -6.85
N SER A 17 -15.69 -19.68 -5.58
CA SER A 17 -15.50 -18.81 -4.42
C SER A 17 -14.02 -18.45 -4.23
N GLY A 18 -13.12 -19.43 -4.38
CA GLY A 18 -11.67 -19.21 -4.30
C GLY A 18 -11.14 -18.32 -5.41
N ALA A 19 -11.58 -18.54 -6.66
CA ALA A 19 -11.17 -17.73 -7.80
C ALA A 19 -11.66 -16.27 -7.68
N ARG A 20 -12.86 -16.04 -7.14
CA ARG A 20 -13.38 -14.68 -6.90
C ARG A 20 -12.60 -13.97 -5.79
N ALA A 21 -12.31 -14.66 -4.68
CA ALA A 21 -11.51 -14.11 -3.59
C ALA A 21 -10.10 -13.74 -4.05
N LEU A 22 -9.46 -14.60 -4.85
CA LEU A 22 -8.14 -14.34 -5.42
C LEU A 22 -8.14 -13.12 -6.35
N ARG A 23 -9.11 -13.00 -7.27
CA ARG A 23 -9.22 -11.82 -8.16
C ARG A 23 -9.39 -10.53 -7.37
N LEU A 24 -10.19 -10.55 -6.30
CA LEU A 24 -10.38 -9.39 -5.44
C LEU A 24 -9.08 -9.02 -4.69
N LEU A 25 -8.32 -10.02 -4.24
CA LEU A 25 -7.03 -9.81 -3.59
C LEU A 25 -6.01 -9.19 -4.55
N LEU A 26 -5.88 -9.74 -5.76
CA LEU A 26 -4.98 -9.21 -6.80
C LEU A 26 -5.36 -7.77 -7.18
N ALA A 27 -6.64 -7.50 -7.43
CA ALA A 27 -7.09 -6.15 -7.75
C ALA A 27 -6.79 -5.13 -6.63
N ARG A 28 -6.83 -5.55 -5.37
CA ARG A 28 -6.45 -4.70 -4.23
C ARG A 28 -4.94 -4.45 -4.19
N LEU A 29 -4.14 -5.48 -4.49
CA LEU A 29 -2.69 -5.33 -4.57
C LEU A 29 -2.29 -4.40 -5.71
N ASP A 30 -2.87 -4.58 -6.90
CA ASP A 30 -2.64 -3.71 -8.06
C ASP A 30 -2.96 -2.25 -7.72
N GLN A 31 -4.07 -2.02 -7.03
CA GLN A 31 -4.46 -0.69 -6.57
C GLN A 31 -3.45 -0.09 -5.58
N ASP A 32 -3.01 -0.88 -4.59
CA ASP A 32 -2.04 -0.44 -3.58
C ASP A 32 -0.67 -0.13 -4.21
N GLN A 33 -0.24 -0.95 -5.17
CA GLN A 33 0.98 -0.73 -5.95
C GLN A 33 0.88 0.53 -6.81
N ALA A 34 -0.22 0.71 -7.54
CA ALA A 34 -0.45 1.91 -8.34
C ALA A 34 -0.50 3.18 -7.46
N ASP A 35 -1.02 3.09 -6.24
CA ASP A 35 -1.02 4.21 -5.29
C ASP A 35 0.39 4.53 -4.78
N LEU A 36 1.19 3.51 -4.46
CA LEU A 36 2.60 3.65 -4.07
C LEU A 36 3.46 4.24 -5.19
N GLU A 37 3.30 3.77 -6.43
CA GLU A 37 4.02 4.30 -7.60
C GLU A 37 3.72 5.79 -7.81
N ARG A 38 2.44 6.17 -7.71
CA ARG A 38 2.04 7.59 -7.76
C ARG A 38 2.67 8.40 -6.62
N ALA A 39 2.82 7.84 -5.42
CA ALA A 39 3.51 8.51 -4.32
C ALA A 39 5.01 8.69 -4.62
N ARG A 40 5.67 7.67 -5.16
CA ARG A 40 7.09 7.73 -5.56
C ARG A 40 7.33 8.75 -6.67
N GLU A 41 6.41 8.84 -7.63
CA GLU A 41 6.48 9.81 -8.70
C GLU A 41 6.34 11.25 -8.18
N LEU A 42 5.40 11.50 -7.27
CA LEU A 42 5.30 12.80 -6.58
C LEU A 42 6.57 13.15 -5.80
N LEU A 43 7.17 12.18 -5.10
CA LEU A 43 8.42 12.39 -4.37
C LEU A 43 9.59 12.73 -5.32
N ARG A 44 9.65 12.06 -6.48
CA ARG A 44 10.64 12.32 -7.53
C ARG A 44 10.49 13.73 -8.10
N GLN A 45 9.26 14.14 -8.40
CA GLN A 45 8.95 15.50 -8.86
C GLN A 45 9.32 16.55 -7.79
N GLY A 46 8.94 16.30 -6.53
CA GLY A 46 9.31 17.17 -5.41
C GLY A 46 10.82 17.31 -5.27
N ARG A 47 11.58 16.22 -5.42
CA ARG A 47 13.05 16.26 -5.42
C ARG A 47 13.62 17.12 -6.55
N SER A 48 13.05 17.07 -7.76
CA SER A 48 13.52 17.90 -8.87
C SER A 48 13.23 19.40 -8.69
N GLN A 49 12.27 19.75 -7.84
CA GLN A 49 11.85 21.14 -7.60
C GLN A 49 12.57 21.81 -6.42
N LEU A 50 13.45 21.09 -5.70
CA LEU A 50 14.02 21.58 -4.43
C LEU A 50 14.77 22.92 -4.56
N GLU A 51 15.44 23.16 -5.68
CA GLU A 51 16.22 24.39 -5.91
C GLU A 51 15.40 25.46 -6.65
N GLU A 52 14.54 25.05 -7.57
CA GLU A 52 13.77 25.95 -8.44
C GLU A 52 12.52 26.51 -7.74
N ASP A 53 11.78 25.65 -7.05
CA ASP A 53 10.57 26.00 -6.30
C ASP A 53 10.46 25.14 -5.03
N PRO A 54 11.15 25.52 -3.94
CA PRO A 54 11.12 24.79 -2.67
C PRO A 54 9.71 24.62 -2.10
N ARG A 55 8.81 25.57 -2.39
CA ARG A 55 7.42 25.53 -1.90
C ARG A 55 6.61 24.48 -2.63
N GLU A 56 6.68 24.42 -3.95
CA GLU A 56 6.06 23.34 -4.72
C GLU A 56 6.70 21.98 -4.39
N ALA A 57 8.02 21.94 -4.19
CA ALA A 57 8.71 20.74 -3.71
C ALA A 57 8.10 20.23 -2.39
N PHE A 58 7.88 21.12 -1.42
CA PHE A 58 7.26 20.78 -0.14
C PHE A 58 5.86 20.19 -0.32
N GLU A 59 5.01 20.81 -1.15
CA GLU A 59 3.65 20.32 -1.42
C GLU A 59 3.65 18.96 -2.13
N LEU A 60 4.53 18.76 -3.11
CA LEU A 60 4.67 17.48 -3.81
C LEU A 60 5.10 16.36 -2.86
N ILE A 61 6.08 16.62 -2.00
CA ILE A 61 6.52 15.68 -0.96
C ILE A 61 5.39 15.40 0.02
N HIS A 62 4.62 16.42 0.42
CA HIS A 62 3.48 16.23 1.32
C HIS A 62 2.40 15.35 0.70
N ARG A 63 2.07 15.57 -0.59
CA ARG A 63 1.12 14.72 -1.32
C ARG A 63 1.64 13.28 -1.46
N ALA A 64 2.94 13.09 -1.66
CA ALA A 64 3.57 11.77 -1.63
C ALA A 64 3.39 11.08 -0.27
N ALA A 65 3.63 11.81 0.83
CA ALA A 65 3.45 11.29 2.19
C ALA A 65 2.00 10.90 2.47
N LEU A 66 1.02 11.74 2.09
CA LEU A 66 -0.41 11.48 2.25
C LEU A 66 -0.82 10.20 1.52
N ARG A 67 -0.32 10.04 0.30
CA ARG A 67 -0.64 8.90 -0.56
C ARG A 67 -0.02 7.60 -0.03
N GLY A 68 1.23 7.64 0.42
CA GLY A 68 1.89 6.51 1.08
C GLY A 68 1.17 6.05 2.35
N ALA A 69 0.81 7.00 3.24
CA ALA A 69 0.03 6.68 4.44
C ALA A 69 -1.39 6.17 4.10
N GLY A 70 -1.98 6.71 3.03
CA GLY A 70 -3.28 6.29 2.50
C GLY A 70 -3.31 4.82 2.09
N VAL A 71 -2.21 4.27 1.55
CA VAL A 71 -2.08 2.83 1.26
C VAL A 71 -2.24 2.01 2.55
N LEU A 72 -1.45 2.31 3.60
CA LEU A 72 -1.50 1.57 4.87
C LEU A 72 -2.87 1.68 5.55
N VAL A 73 -3.43 2.88 5.61
CA VAL A 73 -4.75 3.12 6.21
C VAL A 73 -5.86 2.40 5.45
N SER A 74 -5.81 2.40 4.11
CA SER A 74 -6.79 1.70 3.29
C SER A 74 -6.71 0.19 3.48
N ARG A 75 -5.49 -0.35 3.56
CA ARG A 75 -5.26 -1.77 3.88
C ARG A 75 -5.83 -2.14 5.23
N ALA A 76 -5.46 -1.41 6.29
CA ALA A 76 -5.96 -1.65 7.63
C ALA A 76 -7.49 -1.54 7.71
N ASN A 77 -8.11 -0.60 7.00
CA ASN A 77 -9.57 -0.47 6.96
C ASN A 77 -10.29 -1.67 6.34
N ARG A 78 -9.65 -2.43 5.43
CA ARG A 78 -10.27 -3.62 4.83
C ARG A 78 -10.47 -4.76 5.83
N GLU A 79 -9.70 -4.76 6.91
CA GLU A 79 -9.70 -5.82 7.94
C GLU A 79 -10.48 -5.42 9.20
N ARG A 80 -10.79 -4.13 9.35
CA ARG A 80 -11.43 -3.59 10.55
C ARG A 80 -12.95 -3.66 10.46
N ARG A 81 -13.58 -4.00 11.59
CA ARG A 81 -15.04 -3.85 11.76
C ARG A 81 -15.48 -2.39 11.83
N ARG A 82 -14.65 -1.52 12.42
CA ARG A 82 -14.89 -0.07 12.53
C ARG A 82 -13.80 0.67 11.78
N ALA A 83 -14.22 1.49 10.82
CA ALA A 83 -13.32 2.31 10.03
C ALA A 83 -12.48 3.27 10.89
N LEU A 84 -11.25 3.50 10.46
CA LEU A 84 -10.36 4.53 10.97
C LEU A 84 -10.90 5.93 10.64
N PRO A 85 -10.45 6.98 11.35
CA PRO A 85 -10.78 8.37 11.04
C PRO A 85 -10.48 8.75 9.59
N LEU A 86 -11.19 9.75 9.08
CA LEU A 86 -10.97 10.29 7.75
C LEU A 86 -9.65 11.06 7.62
N ASN A 87 -9.18 11.68 8.71
CA ASN A 87 -7.86 12.29 8.74
C ASN A 87 -6.79 11.19 8.71
N VAL A 88 -6.00 11.14 7.64
CA VAL A 88 -5.03 10.07 7.41
C VAL A 88 -3.93 10.03 8.47
N TRP A 89 -3.50 11.17 9.02
CA TRP A 89 -2.50 11.21 10.10
C TRP A 89 -3.06 10.66 11.40
N THR A 90 -4.29 11.03 11.75
CA THR A 90 -5.00 10.42 12.90
C THR A 90 -5.26 8.94 12.68
N ALA A 91 -5.54 8.51 11.45
CA ALA A 91 -5.73 7.12 11.12
C ALA A 91 -4.42 6.33 11.26
N LEU A 92 -3.31 6.89 10.78
CA LEU A 92 -1.97 6.31 10.87
C LEU A 92 -1.54 6.17 12.35
N ALA A 93 -1.76 7.20 13.17
CA ALA A 93 -1.53 7.15 14.62
C ALA A 93 -2.30 6.01 15.32
N ARG A 94 -3.50 5.68 14.83
CA ARG A 94 -4.33 4.58 15.37
C ARG A 94 -3.91 3.18 14.90
N LEU A 95 -3.00 3.07 13.94
CA LEU A 95 -2.39 1.79 13.59
C LEU A 95 -1.38 1.36 14.67
N GLY A 96 -0.75 2.32 15.36
CA GLY A 96 0.22 2.07 16.43
C GLY A 96 1.62 1.72 15.91
N GLY A 97 2.55 1.50 16.84
CA GLY A 97 3.92 1.11 16.53
C GLY A 97 4.63 2.13 15.60
N PRO A 98 5.40 1.66 14.60
CA PRO A 98 6.12 2.53 13.67
C PRO A 98 5.23 3.51 12.90
N ASP A 99 3.95 3.17 12.68
CA ASP A 99 3.01 4.04 11.98
C ASP A 99 2.59 5.23 12.86
N ALA A 100 2.47 5.02 14.17
CA ALA A 100 2.22 6.11 15.12
C ALA A 100 3.43 7.04 15.25
N GLU A 101 4.64 6.48 15.35
CA GLU A 101 5.88 7.27 15.33
C GLU A 101 5.98 8.09 14.04
N ARG A 102 5.59 7.52 12.89
CA ARG A 102 5.58 8.27 11.63
C ARG A 102 4.56 9.40 11.63
N ALA A 103 3.39 9.21 12.22
CA ALA A 103 2.38 10.26 12.35
C ALA A 103 2.90 11.44 13.20
N GLU A 104 3.59 11.14 14.31
CA GLU A 104 4.22 12.15 15.19
C GLU A 104 5.30 12.94 14.44
N GLN A 105 6.18 12.27 13.69
CA GLN A 105 7.21 12.93 12.86
C GLN A 105 6.62 13.87 11.80
N LEU A 106 5.39 13.64 11.35
CA LEU A 106 4.72 14.49 10.36
C LEU A 106 4.06 15.73 10.99
N GLU A 107 3.82 15.77 12.30
CA GLU A 107 3.20 16.92 12.96
C GLU A 107 3.89 18.26 12.67
N PRO A 108 5.23 18.41 12.83
CA PRO A 108 5.90 19.66 12.49
C PRO A 108 5.79 20.00 10.99
N LEU A 109 5.71 19.00 10.13
CA LEU A 109 5.61 19.18 8.68
C LEU A 109 4.19 19.62 8.26
N VAL A 110 3.16 19.12 8.94
CA VAL A 110 1.78 19.58 8.78
C VAL A 110 1.64 21.02 9.29
N ALA A 111 2.25 21.34 10.43
CA ALA A 111 2.24 22.71 10.95
C ALA A 111 2.92 23.69 9.99
N GLU A 112 4.06 23.29 9.43
CA GLU A 112 4.77 24.08 8.42
C GLU A 112 3.94 24.28 7.16
N ARG A 113 3.27 23.22 6.68
CA ARG A 113 2.32 23.32 5.57
C ARG A 113 1.23 24.36 5.84
N MET A 114 0.63 24.31 7.03
CA MET A 114 -0.42 25.26 7.43
C MET A 114 0.10 26.70 7.51
N ARG A 115 1.37 26.90 7.89
CA ARG A 115 2.02 28.21 7.87
C ARG A 115 2.18 28.71 6.44
N LEU A 116 2.72 27.88 5.54
CA LEU A 116 2.88 28.19 4.13
C LEU A 116 1.54 28.52 3.45
N ASP A 117 0.49 27.75 3.73
CA ASP A 117 -0.87 28.00 3.21
C ASP A 117 -1.40 29.39 3.60
N ARG A 118 -1.06 29.91 4.80
CA ARG A 118 -1.46 31.25 5.27
C ARG A 118 -0.57 32.36 4.73
N GLU A 119 0.72 32.08 4.54
CA GLU A 119 1.73 33.04 4.12
C GLU A 119 2.24 32.71 2.71
N VAL A 120 1.59 33.28 1.68
CA VAL A 120 1.86 32.94 0.27
C VAL A 120 3.30 33.24 -0.17
N SER A 121 3.93 34.27 0.40
CA SER A 121 5.32 34.63 0.08
C SER A 121 6.36 33.91 0.95
N ALA A 122 5.93 33.11 1.93
CA ALA A 122 6.86 32.37 2.77
C ALA A 122 7.47 31.18 2.02
N GLN A 123 8.74 30.93 2.33
CA GLN A 123 9.47 29.74 1.93
C GLN A 123 9.42 28.69 3.05
N PRO A 124 9.47 27.38 2.72
CA PRO A 124 9.58 26.33 3.72
C PRO A 124 10.89 26.43 4.49
N ASP A 125 10.86 26.05 5.77
CA ASP A 125 12.07 25.81 6.53
C ASP A 125 12.94 24.72 5.82
N PRO A 126 14.22 25.01 5.51
CA PRO A 126 15.08 24.07 4.78
C PRO A 126 15.34 22.73 5.49
N GLU A 127 15.41 22.72 6.82
CA GLU A 127 15.57 21.48 7.61
C GLU A 127 14.27 20.67 7.61
N LEU A 128 13.13 21.35 7.71
CA LEU A 128 11.82 20.68 7.58
C LEU A 128 11.62 20.11 6.17
N LEU A 129 12.00 20.85 5.12
CA LEU A 129 11.92 20.35 3.75
C LEU A 129 12.81 19.12 3.53
N ARG A 130 14.06 19.14 4.01
CA ARG A 130 14.98 17.99 3.91
C ARG A 130 14.45 16.78 4.69
N SER A 131 14.08 16.97 5.96
CA SER A 131 13.55 15.88 6.79
C SER A 131 12.25 15.31 6.23
N HIS A 132 11.40 16.14 5.61
CA HIS A 132 10.19 15.70 4.92
C HIS A 132 10.52 14.82 3.72
N LEU A 133 11.48 15.24 2.88
CA LEU A 133 11.93 14.46 1.72
C LEU A 133 12.47 13.09 2.15
N GLU A 134 13.40 13.08 3.09
CA GLU A 134 14.08 11.87 3.57
C GLU A 134 13.11 10.93 4.28
N GLY A 135 12.33 11.45 5.24
CA GLY A 135 11.36 10.67 5.99
C GLY A 135 10.23 10.13 5.10
N THR A 136 9.84 10.87 4.06
CA THR A 136 8.85 10.36 3.10
C THR A 136 9.44 9.27 2.22
N GLY A 137 10.67 9.42 1.73
CA GLY A 137 11.37 8.38 1.00
C GLY A 137 11.47 7.08 1.80
N ALA A 138 11.96 7.16 3.04
CA ALA A 138 12.05 5.99 3.93
C ALA A 138 10.68 5.34 4.18
N HIS A 139 9.64 6.15 4.41
CA HIS A 139 8.29 5.63 4.60
C HIS A 139 7.76 4.89 3.36
N LEU A 140 7.99 5.41 2.15
CA LEU A 140 7.54 4.73 0.92
C LEU A 140 8.27 3.40 0.70
N GLU A 141 9.55 3.29 1.08
CA GLU A 141 10.26 2.00 1.03
C GLU A 141 9.72 0.99 2.05
N LEU A 142 9.36 1.43 3.26
CA LEU A 142 8.68 0.58 4.24
C LEU A 142 7.31 0.11 3.73
N VAL A 143 6.53 1.00 3.10
CA VAL A 143 5.26 0.62 2.47
C VAL A 143 5.50 -0.43 1.39
N ALA A 144 6.50 -0.24 0.53
CA ALA A 144 6.85 -1.21 -0.52
C ALA A 144 7.18 -2.58 0.07
N GLN A 145 7.99 -2.62 1.12
CA GLN A 145 8.35 -3.87 1.81
C GLN A 145 7.11 -4.58 2.36
N ARG A 146 6.23 -3.88 3.07
CA ARG A 146 4.99 -4.47 3.60
C ARG A 146 4.07 -5.01 2.50
N LEU A 147 3.99 -4.34 1.35
CA LEU A 147 3.21 -4.83 0.21
C LEU A 147 3.76 -6.16 -0.35
N LEU A 148 5.08 -6.39 -0.27
CA LEU A 148 5.70 -7.65 -0.68
C LEU A 148 5.47 -8.76 0.34
N GLU A 149 5.52 -8.45 1.64
CA GLU A 149 5.27 -9.41 2.73
C GLU A 149 3.86 -10.01 2.66
N ASP A 150 2.89 -9.23 2.16
CA ASP A 150 1.49 -9.64 2.04
C ASP A 150 1.16 -10.37 0.71
N LEU A 151 2.18 -10.70 -0.10
CA LEU A 151 1.99 -11.54 -1.28
C LEU A 151 1.61 -12.98 -0.87
N PRO A 152 0.59 -13.58 -1.48
CA PRO A 152 0.24 -14.97 -1.18
C PRO A 152 1.41 -15.90 -1.50
N ALA A 153 1.76 -16.82 -0.59
CA ALA A 153 2.87 -17.75 -0.74
C ALA A 153 2.86 -18.53 -2.09
N HIS A 154 1.67 -18.84 -2.62
CA HIS A 154 1.51 -19.53 -3.90
C HIS A 154 1.82 -18.67 -5.14
N VAL A 155 1.80 -17.34 -5.02
CA VAL A 155 2.28 -16.41 -6.06
C VAL A 155 3.80 -16.32 -6.03
N THR A 156 4.39 -16.41 -4.84
CA THR A 156 5.85 -16.49 -4.64
C THR A 156 6.43 -17.79 -5.22
N GLU A 157 5.70 -18.91 -5.12
CA GLU A 157 6.06 -20.20 -5.74
C GLU A 157 6.04 -20.16 -7.28
N LEU A 158 5.18 -19.35 -7.90
CA LEU A 158 5.14 -19.17 -9.37
C LEU A 158 6.32 -18.36 -9.92
N ILE A 159 7.02 -17.61 -9.07
CA ILE A 159 8.19 -16.79 -9.42
C ILE A 159 9.50 -17.56 -9.21
N ALA A 160 9.48 -18.70 -8.49
CA ALA A 160 10.63 -19.57 -8.36
C ALA A 160 10.95 -20.26 -9.72
N PRO A 161 12.13 -20.05 -10.31
CA PRO A 161 12.50 -20.75 -11.53
C PRO A 161 12.88 -22.21 -11.18
N GLY A 162 12.04 -23.15 -11.58
CA GLY A 162 12.28 -24.59 -11.47
C GLY A 162 11.24 -25.28 -10.58
N GLY A 163 10.23 -25.98 -11.11
CA GLY A 163 10.38 -26.96 -12.17
C GLY A 163 11.13 -28.20 -11.66
N ALA A 164 10.62 -28.85 -10.63
CA ALA A 164 11.01 -30.21 -10.28
C ALA A 164 9.75 -31.03 -9.96
N SER A 165 9.09 -31.54 -11.01
CA SER A 165 8.32 -32.77 -10.86
C SER A 165 9.31 -33.92 -10.69
N PRO A 166 9.25 -34.72 -9.61
CA PRO A 166 9.90 -36.02 -9.63
C PRO A 166 9.06 -36.92 -10.53
N VAL A 167 9.51 -37.08 -11.78
CA VAL A 167 9.13 -38.23 -12.59
C VAL A 167 9.92 -39.41 -12.05
N GLU A 168 9.36 -40.14 -11.07
CA GLU A 168 9.85 -41.49 -10.77
C GLU A 168 9.29 -42.45 -11.80
N GLY A 169 10.08 -42.61 -12.87
CA GLY A 169 9.93 -43.67 -13.84
C GLY A 169 10.34 -45.02 -13.24
N ALA A 170 9.48 -46.00 -13.48
CA ALA A 170 9.76 -47.39 -13.83
C ALA A 170 11.06 -48.05 -13.33
N GLN A 171 10.87 -49.10 -12.52
CA GLN A 171 11.80 -50.23 -12.40
C GLN A 171 12.17 -50.79 -13.78
N PRO A 172 13.38 -51.36 -13.90
CA PRO A 172 13.41 -52.82 -14.02
C PRO A 172 14.57 -53.48 -13.25
N GLY A 173 14.26 -54.60 -12.60
CA GLY A 173 15.21 -55.56 -12.03
C GLY A 173 14.51 -56.89 -11.84
#